data_AF-W7ECW3-F1
#
_entry.id   AF-W7ECW3-F1
#
_cell.length_a   1.000
_cell.length_b   1.000
_cell.length_c   1.000
_cell.angle_alpha   90.00
_cell.angle_beta   90.00
_cell.angle_gamma   90.00
#
_symmetry.space_group_name_H-M   'P 1'
#
loop_
_entity.id
_entity.type
_entity.pdbx_description
1 polymer ?
#
loop_
_entity_poly.entity_id
_entity_poly.type
_entity_poly.pdbx_seq_one_letter_code
_entity_poly.pdbx_strand_id
1 'polypeptide(L)'
;MAFEVSYDLENEQQFWDELDDIVSTRCHQHEIIDNSLRSFLNVTTSYKSEYLQTDFSIAKCIFRMLEGELYAKNKQYVRRQIIYCLLQEDDNPTLHIVAAFLLYDGRNSRDDEVFEMMHSEGTFARLVELVQKESVQEETSLHQLLLQLLYESSRIQRLTYDDLMAVNDAFILYLLGIIEGASDDADDPYHYPVIRVLLVLNEQYLVASTTRYSDGRTGITNRVIKAISTHGMTYKTFGCNLILLLNRESETSLQLLILKVLYLLFGNPSTAEYFYTNDLHVLVDVILRNLIDLPHDSAAANALRHTYLRVLHPILLHSQISRPPHYKRDELLRLLRLLVSSGNHFAPVDETTVRLVNRCTSVEWLQPAAAESPTNGNGSRQSPVEQLAMGQKEYARRALGMTVQGGNESSTSVLEIAGHTAQPGVQTPSMTKHAR
;
A
#
# COMPACT_ATOMS: atom_id res chain seq x y z
N MET A 1 18.45 7.17 41.46
CA MET A 1 18.11 8.60 41.53
C MET A 1 18.02 9.07 40.10
N ALA A 2 16.83 9.47 39.63
CA ALA A 2 16.69 10.06 38.31
C ALA A 2 17.40 11.42 38.35
N PHE A 3 18.48 11.57 37.59
CA PHE A 3 19.04 12.88 37.29
C PHE A 3 18.08 13.52 36.30
N GLU A 4 17.09 14.24 36.83
CA GLU A 4 16.26 15.13 36.03
C GLU A 4 17.12 16.38 35.78
N VAL A 5 17.90 16.35 34.69
CA VAL A 5 18.64 17.52 34.23
C VAL A 5 17.60 18.48 33.67
N SER A 6 17.24 19.50 34.46
CA SER A 6 16.43 20.60 33.98
C SER A 6 17.28 21.46 33.04
N TYR A 7 17.03 21.33 31.75
CA TYR A 7 17.64 22.18 30.75
C TYR A 7 16.88 23.51 30.73
N ASP A 8 17.50 24.60 31.12
CA ASP A 8 17.02 25.97 30.85
C ASP A 8 17.77 26.47 29.61
N LEU A 9 17.17 26.28 28.43
CA LEU A 9 17.75 26.72 27.14
C LEU A 9 17.13 28.06 26.75
N GLU A 10 17.96 29.07 26.53
CA GLU A 10 17.51 30.44 26.24
C GLU A 10 17.34 30.71 24.74
N ASN A 11 17.90 29.87 23.86
CA ASN A 11 17.82 30.06 22.42
C ASN A 11 17.93 28.75 21.60
N GLU A 12 17.56 28.82 20.32
CA GLU A 12 17.57 27.68 19.39
C GLU A 12 18.97 27.10 19.16
N GLN A 13 20.03 27.92 19.20
CA GLN A 13 21.40 27.42 19.01
C GLN A 13 21.81 26.51 20.16
N GLN A 14 21.54 26.90 21.41
CA GLN A 14 21.81 26.09 22.60
C GLN A 14 21.06 24.76 22.55
N PHE A 15 19.83 24.74 22.04
CA PHE A 15 19.09 23.49 21.83
C PHE A 15 19.78 22.55 20.85
N TRP A 16 20.24 23.07 19.71
CA TRP A 16 20.95 22.27 18.72
C TRP A 16 22.32 21.79 19.21
N ASP A 17 23.05 22.64 19.95
CA ASP A 17 24.36 22.30 20.52
C ASP A 17 24.23 21.22 21.60
N GLU A 18 23.25 21.33 22.50
CA GLU A 18 22.97 20.31 23.53
C GLU A 18 22.58 18.97 22.90
N LEU A 19 21.74 18.98 21.86
CA LEU A 19 21.43 17.76 21.11
C LEU A 19 22.68 17.14 20.50
N ASP A 20 23.56 17.94 19.91
CA ASP A 20 24.80 17.46 19.30
C ASP A 20 25.74 16.83 20.36
N ASP A 21 25.80 17.40 21.57
CA ASP A 21 26.55 16.84 22.68
C ASP A 21 25.97 15.49 23.16
N ILE A 22 24.64 15.41 23.31
CA ILE A 22 23.95 14.17 23.70
C ILE A 22 24.20 13.05 22.67
N VAL A 23 23.99 13.31 21.38
CA VAL A 23 24.12 12.28 20.33
C VAL A 23 25.59 11.92 20.03
N SER A 24 26.54 12.78 20.41
CA SER A 24 27.99 12.53 20.30
C SER A 24 28.56 11.75 21.48
N THR A 25 27.75 11.48 22.52
CA THR A 25 28.22 10.80 23.73
C THR A 25 28.75 9.39 23.41
N ARG A 26 30.01 9.13 23.78
CA ARG A 26 30.65 7.81 23.61
C ARG A 26 30.23 6.87 24.73
N CYS A 27 29.25 6.03 24.43
CA CYS A 27 28.76 5.07 25.40
C CYS A 27 29.33 3.67 25.14
N HIS A 28 29.96 3.09 26.16
CA HIS A 28 30.46 1.71 26.16
C HIS A 28 29.63 0.77 27.04
N GLN A 29 28.65 1.31 27.78
CA GLN A 29 27.78 0.58 28.70
C GLN A 29 26.32 0.92 28.40
N HIS A 30 25.44 -0.08 28.50
CA HIS A 30 24.01 0.06 28.24
C HIS A 30 23.33 1.14 29.12
N GLU A 31 23.71 1.24 30.40
CA GLU A 31 23.14 2.25 31.31
C GLU A 31 23.39 3.69 30.84
N ILE A 32 24.58 3.96 30.28
CA ILE A 32 24.93 5.29 29.77
C ILE A 32 24.14 5.56 28.49
N ILE A 33 23.95 4.55 27.63
CA ILE A 33 23.08 4.67 26.45
C ILE A 33 21.66 5.02 26.87
N ASP A 34 21.09 4.30 27.83
CA ASP A 34 19.73 4.55 28.31
C ASP A 34 19.58 5.96 28.90
N ASN A 35 20.57 6.43 29.67
CA ASN A 35 20.59 7.80 30.19
C ASN A 35 20.66 8.84 29.06
N SER A 36 21.53 8.65 28.07
CA SER A 36 21.61 9.55 26.91
C SER A 36 20.32 9.55 26.08
N LEU A 37 19.68 8.39 25.88
CA LEU A 37 18.40 8.30 25.18
C LEU A 37 17.28 9.02 25.96
N ARG A 38 17.25 8.89 27.28
CA ARG A 38 16.31 9.64 28.12
C ARG A 38 16.57 11.14 28.06
N SER A 39 17.83 11.58 28.12
CA SER A 39 18.17 13.00 27.93
C SER A 39 17.74 13.51 26.55
N PHE A 40 17.99 12.75 25.49
CA PHE A 40 17.55 13.08 24.14
C PHE A 40 16.03 13.23 24.05
N LEU A 41 15.28 12.25 24.56
CA LEU A 41 13.82 12.32 24.58
C LEU A 41 13.34 13.51 25.41
N ASN A 42 13.87 13.72 26.62
CA ASN A 42 13.48 14.82 27.50
C ASN A 42 13.72 16.20 26.86
N VAL A 43 14.88 16.42 26.24
CA VAL A 43 15.20 17.69 25.57
C VAL A 43 14.27 17.90 24.36
N THR A 44 14.09 16.87 23.53
CA THR A 44 13.25 16.98 22.33
C THR A 44 11.77 17.15 22.65
N THR A 45 11.26 16.56 23.72
CA THR A 45 9.85 16.66 24.10
C THR A 45 9.55 17.97 24.82
N SER A 46 10.44 18.40 25.71
CA SER A 46 10.29 19.63 26.50
C SER A 46 10.31 20.88 25.62
N TYR A 47 11.14 20.88 24.58
CA TYR A 47 11.26 22.00 23.64
C TYR A 47 10.54 21.78 22.30
N LYS A 48 9.67 20.76 22.23
CA LYS A 48 8.96 20.40 20.99
C LYS A 48 8.14 21.57 20.44
N SER A 49 7.37 22.22 21.31
CA SER A 49 6.50 23.35 20.98
C SER A 49 7.27 24.59 20.56
N GLU A 50 8.54 24.74 20.97
CA GLU A 50 9.35 25.92 20.69
C GLU A 50 10.20 25.76 19.43
N TYR A 51 10.94 24.66 19.32
CA TYR A 51 11.96 24.48 18.27
C TYR A 51 11.63 23.36 17.27
N LEU A 52 10.70 22.45 17.58
CA LEU A 52 10.34 21.30 16.73
C LEU A 52 8.90 21.37 16.19
N GLN A 53 8.48 22.53 15.71
CA GLN A 53 7.13 22.75 15.19
C GLN A 53 6.88 22.20 13.78
N THR A 54 7.93 21.97 12.99
CA THR A 54 7.81 21.59 11.58
C THR A 54 8.32 20.18 11.33
N ASP A 55 7.76 19.49 10.34
CA ASP A 55 8.26 18.18 9.91
C ASP A 55 9.75 18.21 9.56
N PHE A 56 10.22 19.34 9.01
CA PHE A 56 11.64 19.54 8.70
C PHE A 56 12.51 19.61 9.96
N SER A 57 12.10 20.34 10.99
CA SER A 57 12.88 20.42 12.23
C SER A 57 12.88 19.10 13.00
N ILE A 58 11.78 18.36 12.98
CA ILE A 58 11.72 16.99 13.51
C ILE A 58 12.66 16.07 12.71
N ALA A 59 12.58 16.09 11.39
CA ALA A 59 13.48 15.29 10.54
C ALA A 59 14.95 15.62 10.81
N LYS A 60 15.31 16.90 10.87
CA LYS A 60 16.67 17.37 11.20
C LYS A 60 17.15 16.84 12.55
N CYS A 61 16.28 16.88 13.57
CA CYS A 61 16.57 16.32 14.89
C CYS A 61 16.86 14.81 14.84
N ILE A 62 16.00 14.06 14.15
CA ILE A 62 16.19 12.61 14.00
C ILE A 62 17.45 12.28 13.19
N PHE A 63 17.75 12.99 12.11
CA PHE A 63 18.96 12.76 11.33
C PHE A 63 20.23 13.01 12.14
N ARG A 64 20.26 14.02 13.02
CA ARG A 64 21.38 14.22 13.95
C ARG A 64 21.58 13.03 14.88
N MET A 65 20.49 12.46 15.41
CA MET A 65 20.56 11.23 16.20
C MET A 65 21.05 10.03 15.38
N LEU A 66 20.61 9.87 14.14
CA LEU A 66 21.03 8.78 13.26
C LEU A 66 22.49 8.90 12.77
N GLU A 67 23.01 10.12 12.64
CA GLU A 67 24.40 10.39 12.27
C GLU A 67 25.35 10.41 13.48
N GLY A 68 24.81 10.59 14.69
CA GLY A 68 25.57 10.67 15.93
C GLY A 68 26.32 9.38 16.30
N GLU A 69 27.43 9.53 17.04
CA GLU A 69 28.25 8.40 17.51
C GLU A 69 27.44 7.43 18.40
N LEU A 70 26.46 7.95 19.16
CA LEU A 70 25.59 7.17 20.05
C LEU A 70 24.86 6.06 19.27
N TYR A 71 24.22 6.43 18.15
CA TYR A 71 23.50 5.49 17.31
C TYR A 71 24.44 4.65 16.44
N ALA A 72 25.41 5.27 15.78
CA ALA A 72 26.28 4.60 14.81
C ALA A 72 27.00 3.38 15.38
N LYS A 73 27.40 3.43 16.67
CA LYS A 73 28.09 2.32 17.36
C LYS A 73 27.15 1.32 18.04
N ASN A 74 25.89 1.70 18.31
CA ASN A 74 24.96 0.92 19.15
C ASN A 74 23.59 0.69 18.50
N LYS A 75 23.51 0.66 17.16
CA LYS A 75 22.25 0.64 16.39
C LYS A 75 21.20 -0.34 16.92
N GLN A 76 21.57 -1.62 17.07
CA GLN A 76 20.64 -2.67 17.51
C GLN A 76 20.05 -2.41 18.90
N TYR A 77 20.89 -1.97 19.84
CA TYR A 77 20.45 -1.69 21.20
C TYR A 77 19.54 -0.45 21.24
N VAL A 78 19.94 0.63 20.56
CA VAL A 78 19.14 1.87 20.48
C VAL A 78 17.77 1.60 19.83
N ARG A 79 17.72 0.89 18.70
CA ARG A 79 16.46 0.50 18.05
C ARG A 79 15.54 -0.22 19.02
N ARG A 80 16.07 -1.21 19.75
CA ARG A 80 15.29 -1.99 20.72
C ARG A 80 14.73 -1.11 21.84
N GLN A 81 15.53 -0.19 22.37
CA GLN A 81 15.05 0.74 23.42
C GLN A 81 13.97 1.69 22.90
N ILE A 82 14.12 2.23 21.69
CA ILE A 82 13.09 3.09 21.09
C ILE A 82 11.80 2.30 20.79
N ILE A 83 11.91 1.04 20.37
CA ILE A 83 10.77 0.13 20.21
C ILE A 83 10.06 -0.13 21.54
N TYR A 84 10.79 -0.41 22.62
CA TYR A 84 10.19 -0.57 23.94
C TYR A 84 9.55 0.72 24.45
N CYS A 85 10.12 1.88 24.12
CA CYS A 85 9.49 3.17 24.40
C CYS A 85 8.14 3.29 23.68
N LEU A 86 8.05 2.97 22.37
CA LEU A 86 6.77 2.96 21.63
C LEU A 86 5.73 2.04 22.28
N LEU A 87 6.15 0.89 22.80
CA LEU A 87 5.28 -0.11 23.42
C LEU A 87 4.72 0.32 24.79
N GLN A 88 5.44 1.17 25.52
CA GLN A 88 5.14 1.50 26.92
C GLN A 88 4.65 2.93 27.13
N GLU A 89 5.03 3.85 26.24
CA GLU A 89 4.77 5.28 26.40
C GLU A 89 3.39 5.69 25.88
N ASP A 90 2.77 6.66 26.54
CA ASP A 90 1.47 7.23 26.16
C ASP A 90 1.54 8.76 25.94
N ASP A 91 2.66 9.40 26.26
CA ASP A 91 2.87 10.83 26.02
C ASP A 91 3.03 11.15 24.52
N ASN A 92 2.14 11.99 23.99
CA ASN A 92 2.08 12.35 22.57
C ASN A 92 3.38 12.98 22.02
N PRO A 93 3.99 14.01 22.67
CA PRO A 93 5.29 14.53 22.28
C PRO A 93 6.36 13.45 22.13
N THR A 94 6.45 12.55 23.11
CA THR A 94 7.42 11.45 23.12
C THR A 94 7.15 10.45 22.01
N LEU A 95 5.89 10.01 21.87
CA LEU A 95 5.44 9.11 20.80
C LEU A 95 5.76 9.68 19.41
N HIS A 96 5.67 10.98 19.23
CA HIS A 96 5.99 11.63 17.96
C HIS A 96 7.48 11.50 17.63
N ILE A 97 8.38 11.80 18.58
CA ILE A 97 9.83 11.66 18.35
C ILE A 97 10.21 10.19 18.13
N VAL A 98 9.63 9.27 18.90
CA VAL A 98 9.84 7.82 18.78
C VAL A 98 9.37 7.29 17.42
N ALA A 99 8.15 7.64 17.00
CA ALA A 99 7.63 7.23 15.70
C ALA A 99 8.44 7.82 14.54
N ALA A 100 8.90 9.07 14.67
CA ALA A 100 9.75 9.73 13.69
C ALA A 100 11.09 8.99 13.57
N PHE A 101 11.71 8.67 14.70
CA PHE A 101 12.95 7.90 14.73
C PHE A 101 12.82 6.58 13.97
N LEU A 102 11.81 5.77 14.31
CA LEU A 102 11.61 4.45 13.69
C LEU A 102 11.34 4.56 12.18
N LEU A 103 10.55 5.56 11.78
CA LEU A 103 10.24 5.78 10.37
C LEU A 103 11.47 6.21 9.56
N TYR A 104 12.23 7.18 10.04
CA TYR A 104 13.41 7.69 9.34
C TYR A 104 14.57 6.71 9.37
N ASP A 105 14.78 5.98 10.47
CA ASP A 105 15.75 4.89 10.52
C ASP A 105 15.40 3.80 9.51
N GLY A 106 14.13 3.40 9.43
CA GLY A 106 13.68 2.39 8.47
C GLY A 106 13.84 2.82 7.03
N ARG A 107 13.58 4.10 6.70
CA ARG A 107 13.79 4.64 5.35
C ARG A 107 15.26 4.82 4.99
N ASN A 108 16.14 5.01 5.97
CA ASN A 108 17.58 5.25 5.74
C ASN A 108 18.42 3.96 5.83
N SER A 109 17.92 2.93 6.50
CA SER A 109 18.59 1.64 6.63
C SER A 109 18.40 0.83 5.35
N ARG A 110 19.48 0.22 4.85
CA ARG A 110 19.44 -0.62 3.63
C ARG A 110 18.87 -2.02 3.88
N ASP A 111 18.82 -2.44 5.13
CA ASP A 111 18.62 -3.83 5.52
C ASP A 111 17.26 -4.06 6.19
N ASP A 112 16.40 -3.02 6.27
CA ASP A 112 15.06 -3.08 6.87
C ASP A 112 14.97 -3.63 8.32
N GLU A 113 16.13 -3.80 8.99
CA GLU A 113 16.28 -4.45 10.31
C GLU A 113 15.39 -3.84 11.40
N VAL A 114 15.12 -2.54 11.35
CA VAL A 114 14.25 -1.89 12.35
C VAL A 114 12.81 -2.38 12.23
N PHE A 115 12.32 -2.60 11.01
CA PHE A 115 10.97 -3.12 10.78
C PHE A 115 10.90 -4.61 11.13
N GLU A 116 11.95 -5.38 10.88
CA GLU A 116 12.06 -6.77 11.37
C GLU A 116 12.00 -6.82 12.90
N MET A 117 12.76 -5.93 13.57
CA MET A 117 12.76 -5.85 15.03
C MET A 117 11.39 -5.44 15.57
N MET A 118 10.77 -4.40 14.98
CA MET A 118 9.40 -3.97 15.30
C MET A 118 8.40 -5.12 15.18
N HIS A 119 8.49 -5.91 14.12
CA HIS A 119 7.65 -7.08 13.93
C HIS A 119 7.90 -8.15 15.00
N SER A 120 9.16 -8.44 15.32
CA SER A 120 9.52 -9.43 16.35
C SER A 120 9.04 -9.06 17.76
N GLU A 121 9.02 -7.76 18.09
CA GLU A 121 8.60 -7.24 19.39
C GLU A 121 7.09 -6.94 19.44
N GLY A 122 6.33 -7.19 18.37
CA GLY A 122 4.87 -7.08 18.35
C GLY A 122 4.32 -5.65 18.32
N THR A 123 5.04 -4.69 17.72
CA THR A 123 4.63 -3.27 17.72
C THR A 123 3.36 -2.99 16.92
N PHE A 124 2.97 -3.88 16.00
CA PHE A 124 1.84 -3.63 15.10
C PHE A 124 0.52 -3.42 15.86
N ALA A 125 0.21 -4.30 16.82
CA ALA A 125 -1.01 -4.16 17.64
C ALA A 125 -1.02 -2.84 18.41
N ARG A 126 0.14 -2.40 18.92
CA ARG A 126 0.30 -1.12 19.60
C ARG A 126 0.07 0.06 18.66
N LEU A 127 0.58 0.02 17.42
CA LEU A 127 0.32 1.08 16.44
C LEU A 127 -1.17 1.20 16.11
N VAL A 128 -1.87 0.07 15.94
CA VAL A 128 -3.33 0.05 15.72
C VAL A 128 -4.08 0.64 16.91
N GLU A 129 -3.65 0.36 18.13
CA GLU A 129 -4.22 0.97 19.35
C GLU A 129 -4.00 2.49 19.39
N LEU A 130 -2.75 2.95 19.20
CA LEU A 130 -2.38 4.37 19.29
C LEU A 130 -3.12 5.22 18.26
N VAL A 131 -3.26 4.74 17.02
CA VAL A 131 -4.01 5.44 15.94
C VAL A 131 -5.50 5.63 16.33
N GLN A 132 -6.05 4.77 17.18
CA GLN A 132 -7.44 4.88 17.63
C GLN A 132 -7.64 5.78 18.86
N LYS A 133 -6.58 6.28 19.51
CA LYS A 133 -6.70 7.12 20.70
C LYS A 133 -7.15 8.53 20.34
N GLU A 134 -8.17 9.04 21.03
CA GLU A 134 -8.69 10.40 20.81
C GLU A 134 -7.59 11.47 20.94
N SER A 135 -6.73 11.37 21.96
CA SER A 135 -5.60 12.30 22.16
C SER A 135 -4.63 12.32 20.99
N VAL A 136 -4.45 11.19 20.30
CA VAL A 136 -3.58 11.10 19.12
C VAL A 136 -4.29 11.66 17.89
N GLN A 137 -5.60 11.46 17.77
CA GLN A 137 -6.40 11.94 16.64
C GLN A 137 -6.51 13.47 16.61
N GLU A 138 -6.48 14.12 17.77
CA GLU A 138 -6.43 15.58 17.89
C GLU A 138 -5.08 16.16 17.39
N GLU A 139 -4.01 15.37 17.43
CA GLU A 139 -2.68 15.75 16.94
C GLU A 139 -2.42 15.19 15.53
N THR A 140 -2.87 15.93 14.50
CA THR A 140 -2.80 15.51 13.09
C THR A 140 -1.42 15.02 12.66
N SER A 141 -0.34 15.70 13.06
CA SER A 141 1.03 15.35 12.67
C SER A 141 1.50 14.02 13.28
N LEU A 142 1.24 13.79 14.57
CA LEU A 142 1.52 12.51 15.22
C LEU A 142 0.68 11.39 14.59
N HIS A 143 -0.61 11.62 14.38
CA HIS A 143 -1.49 10.63 13.78
C HIS A 143 -1.05 10.23 12.36
N GLN A 144 -0.70 11.20 11.51
CA GLN A 144 -0.14 10.94 10.17
C GLN A 144 1.13 10.11 10.25
N LEU A 145 2.02 10.45 11.17
CA LEU A 145 3.30 9.77 11.34
C LEU A 145 3.11 8.30 11.78
N LEU A 146 2.20 8.05 12.71
CA LEU A 146 1.85 6.69 13.14
C LEU A 146 1.21 5.87 12.01
N LEU A 147 0.32 6.47 11.19
CA LEU A 147 -0.23 5.83 10.00
C LEU A 147 0.86 5.51 8.96
N GLN A 148 1.81 6.42 8.74
CA GLN A 148 2.94 6.18 7.85
C GLN A 148 3.82 5.03 8.38
N LEU A 149 4.11 5.00 9.67
CA LEU A 149 4.90 3.94 10.29
C LEU A 149 4.17 2.58 10.22
N LEU A 150 2.85 2.56 10.43
CA LEU A 150 2.01 1.39 10.25
C LEU A 150 2.05 0.90 8.79
N TYR A 151 1.97 1.81 7.82
CA TYR A 151 2.06 1.47 6.40
C TYR A 151 3.42 0.89 6.02
N GLU A 152 4.52 1.58 6.35
CA GLU A 152 5.88 1.17 5.98
C GLU A 152 6.24 -0.18 6.59
N SER A 153 5.99 -0.36 7.89
CA SER A 153 6.23 -1.64 8.58
C SER A 153 5.41 -2.79 7.98
N SER A 154 4.13 -2.55 7.66
CA SER A 154 3.25 -3.56 7.05
C SER A 154 3.52 -3.78 5.57
N ARG A 155 4.23 -2.89 4.89
CA ARG A 155 4.63 -3.09 3.49
C ARG A 155 5.81 -4.06 3.41
N ILE A 156 6.75 -3.90 4.33
CA ILE A 156 8.01 -4.64 4.37
C ILE A 156 7.85 -5.98 5.08
N GLN A 157 7.14 -5.99 6.21
CA GLN A 157 6.96 -7.19 7.02
C GLN A 157 5.61 -7.86 6.76
N ARG A 158 5.62 -9.19 6.79
CA ARG A 158 4.39 -9.97 6.65
C ARG A 158 3.69 -10.07 7.99
N LEU A 159 2.45 -9.60 8.06
CA LEU A 159 1.69 -9.60 9.31
C LEU A 159 1.34 -11.02 9.77
N THR A 160 1.43 -11.25 11.07
CA THR A 160 1.05 -12.51 11.71
C THR A 160 -0.48 -12.64 11.80
N TYR A 161 -0.96 -13.77 12.34
CA TYR A 161 -2.40 -13.89 12.63
C TYR A 161 -2.87 -12.84 13.63
N ASP A 162 -2.08 -12.67 14.69
CA ASP A 162 -2.47 -11.92 15.86
C ASP A 162 -2.49 -10.43 15.51
N ASP A 163 -1.55 -9.99 14.67
CA ASP A 163 -1.56 -8.67 14.03
C ASP A 163 -2.88 -8.44 13.26
N LEU A 164 -3.26 -9.36 12.39
CA LEU A 164 -4.50 -9.23 11.61
C LEU A 164 -5.78 -9.39 12.46
N MET A 165 -5.68 -9.92 13.68
CA MET A 165 -6.77 -9.96 14.65
C MET A 165 -6.87 -8.67 15.47
N ALA A 166 -5.76 -7.96 15.70
CA ALA A 166 -5.76 -6.63 16.30
C ALA A 166 -6.54 -5.62 15.44
N VAL A 167 -6.55 -5.82 14.12
CA VAL A 167 -7.40 -5.06 13.19
C VAL A 167 -8.84 -5.55 13.24
N ASN A 168 -9.70 -4.81 13.92
CA ASN A 168 -11.14 -5.04 13.97
C ASN A 168 -11.90 -4.28 12.87
N ASP A 169 -13.21 -4.54 12.73
CA ASP A 169 -14.03 -3.86 11.72
C ASP A 169 -14.16 -2.36 11.99
N ALA A 170 -14.20 -1.95 13.27
CA ALA A 170 -14.32 -0.56 13.68
C ALA A 170 -13.11 0.28 13.22
N PHE A 171 -11.90 -0.28 13.30
CA PHE A 171 -10.68 0.38 12.82
C PHE A 171 -10.74 0.64 11.31
N ILE A 172 -11.19 -0.34 10.51
CA ILE A 172 -11.34 -0.16 9.06
C ILE A 172 -12.40 0.91 8.73
N LEU A 173 -13.53 0.88 9.43
CA LEU A 173 -14.59 1.88 9.26
C LEU A 173 -14.14 3.28 9.69
N TYR A 174 -13.32 3.37 10.73
CA TYR A 174 -12.70 4.61 11.18
C TYR A 174 -11.79 5.20 10.09
N LEU A 175 -10.87 4.41 9.51
CA LEU A 175 -10.00 4.87 8.42
C LEU A 175 -10.80 5.29 7.18
N LEU A 176 -11.85 4.56 6.83
CA LEU A 176 -12.76 4.95 5.74
C LEU A 176 -13.52 6.24 6.07
N GLY A 177 -13.90 6.44 7.33
CA GLY A 177 -14.54 7.66 7.83
C GLY A 177 -13.67 8.89 7.70
N ILE A 178 -12.36 8.77 7.96
CA ILE A 178 -11.40 9.85 7.70
C ILE A 178 -11.44 10.26 6.22
N ILE A 179 -11.37 9.28 5.31
CA ILE A 179 -11.33 9.54 3.87
C ILE A 179 -12.63 10.18 3.38
N GLU A 180 -13.78 9.76 3.91
CA GLU A 180 -15.06 10.36 3.55
C GLU A 180 -15.21 11.77 4.17
N GLY A 181 -14.63 12.01 5.35
CA GLY A 181 -14.72 13.26 6.09
C GLY A 181 -14.08 14.46 5.37
N ALA A 182 -13.08 14.24 4.54
CA ALA A 182 -12.48 15.30 3.72
C ALA A 182 -12.69 15.08 2.21
N SER A 183 -13.87 14.55 1.83
CA SER A 183 -14.32 14.47 0.43
C SER A 183 -14.22 15.78 -0.37
N ASP A 184 -14.22 16.93 0.31
CA ASP A 184 -14.19 18.26 -0.30
C ASP A 184 -12.75 18.76 -0.58
N ASP A 185 -11.71 18.10 -0.05
CA ASP A 185 -10.31 18.46 -0.26
C ASP A 185 -9.49 17.26 -0.75
N ALA A 186 -9.41 17.13 -2.08
CA ALA A 186 -8.66 16.06 -2.73
C ALA A 186 -7.13 16.20 -2.58
N ASP A 187 -6.64 17.38 -2.20
CA ASP A 187 -5.21 17.64 -1.99
C ASP A 187 -4.84 17.60 -0.50
N ASP A 188 -5.77 17.22 0.40
CA ASP A 188 -5.51 17.05 1.83
C ASP A 188 -4.38 16.03 2.06
N PRO A 189 -3.23 16.45 2.64
CA PRO A 189 -2.11 15.58 2.94
C PRO A 189 -2.45 14.38 3.84
N TYR A 190 -3.55 14.44 4.59
CA TYR A 190 -3.98 13.44 5.55
C TYR A 190 -4.62 12.20 4.90
N HIS A 191 -5.27 12.33 3.74
CA HIS A 191 -5.93 11.20 3.08
C HIS A 191 -4.98 10.13 2.61
N TYR A 192 -3.85 10.56 2.05
CA TYR A 192 -2.97 9.67 1.32
C TYR A 192 -2.29 8.62 2.23
N PRO A 193 -1.79 8.96 3.43
CA PRO A 193 -1.37 7.97 4.43
C PRO A 193 -2.47 6.96 4.80
N VAL A 194 -3.71 7.42 4.99
CA VAL A 194 -4.84 6.56 5.38
C VAL A 194 -5.18 5.56 4.28
N ILE A 195 -5.26 6.02 3.03
CA ILE A 195 -5.50 5.16 1.86
C ILE A 195 -4.38 4.13 1.75
N ARG A 196 -3.11 4.53 1.90
CA ARG A 196 -1.96 3.61 1.88
C ARG A 196 -2.07 2.50 2.93
N VAL A 197 -2.53 2.81 4.14
CA VAL A 197 -2.80 1.82 5.18
C VAL A 197 -3.90 0.82 4.73
N LEU A 198 -5.01 1.30 4.19
CA LEU A 198 -6.08 0.41 3.69
C LEU A 198 -5.59 -0.49 2.54
N LEU A 199 -4.78 0.06 1.63
CA LEU A 199 -4.18 -0.67 0.52
C LEU A 199 -3.25 -1.79 1.00
N VAL A 200 -2.34 -1.50 1.93
CA VAL A 200 -1.40 -2.51 2.45
C VAL A 200 -2.10 -3.56 3.31
N LEU A 201 -3.10 -3.18 4.12
CA LEU A 201 -3.89 -4.14 4.88
C LEU A 201 -4.65 -5.10 3.97
N ASN A 202 -5.23 -4.59 2.86
CA ASN A 202 -5.88 -5.45 1.88
C ASN A 202 -4.92 -6.49 1.28
N GLU A 203 -3.68 -6.09 0.96
CA GLU A 203 -2.64 -7.00 0.48
C GLU A 203 -2.29 -8.05 1.54
N GLN A 204 -2.10 -7.65 2.79
CA GLN A 204 -1.79 -8.56 3.89
C GLN A 204 -2.90 -9.60 4.11
N TYR A 205 -4.17 -9.19 4.02
CA TYR A 205 -5.30 -10.12 4.03
C TYR A 205 -5.29 -11.08 2.83
N LEU A 206 -5.00 -10.58 1.62
CA LEU A 206 -4.92 -11.41 0.41
C LEU A 206 -3.83 -12.48 0.54
N VAL A 207 -2.63 -12.09 0.98
CA VAL A 207 -1.49 -12.99 1.20
C VAL A 207 -1.80 -14.00 2.31
N ALA A 208 -2.33 -13.56 3.45
CA ALA A 208 -2.71 -14.44 4.56
C ALA A 208 -3.78 -15.47 4.16
N SER A 209 -4.75 -15.04 3.33
CA SER A 209 -5.77 -15.92 2.79
C SER A 209 -5.21 -16.94 1.79
N THR A 210 -4.04 -16.72 1.20
CA THR A 210 -3.44 -17.68 0.26
C THR A 210 -2.65 -18.76 1.00
N THR A 211 -1.91 -18.38 2.05
CA THR A 211 -1.07 -19.32 2.81
C THR A 211 -1.87 -20.22 3.75
N ARG A 212 -2.96 -19.77 4.36
CA ARG A 212 -3.67 -20.62 5.36
C ARG A 212 -4.53 -21.74 4.77
N TYR A 213 -4.84 -21.67 3.49
CA TYR A 213 -5.54 -22.76 2.80
C TYR A 213 -4.62 -23.93 2.47
N SER A 214 -3.29 -23.77 2.46
CA SER A 214 -2.38 -24.93 2.42
C SER A 214 -2.40 -25.73 3.72
N ASP A 215 -2.74 -25.08 4.83
CA ASP A 215 -2.64 -25.64 6.19
C ASP A 215 -4.01 -26.08 6.76
N GLY A 216 -5.08 -26.07 5.95
CA GLY A 216 -6.41 -26.57 6.32
C GLY A 216 -7.17 -25.77 7.39
N ARG A 217 -6.71 -24.55 7.72
CA ARG A 217 -7.37 -23.66 8.71
C ARG A 217 -8.37 -22.73 8.02
N THR A 218 -9.45 -22.34 8.72
CA THR A 218 -10.44 -21.37 8.23
C THR A 218 -9.75 -20.07 7.84
N GLY A 219 -9.94 -19.64 6.59
CA GLY A 219 -9.29 -18.44 6.05
C GLY A 219 -9.68 -17.16 6.80
N ILE A 220 -8.77 -16.19 6.84
CA ILE A 220 -9.04 -14.87 7.40
C ILE A 220 -9.96 -14.06 6.46
N THR A 221 -10.93 -13.36 7.03
CA THR A 221 -11.81 -12.46 6.27
C THR A 221 -11.06 -11.16 5.99
N ASN A 222 -11.00 -10.76 4.71
CA ASN A 222 -10.49 -9.45 4.34
C ASN A 222 -11.49 -8.38 4.80
N ARG A 223 -11.14 -7.64 5.86
CA ARG A 223 -12.03 -6.67 6.49
C ARG A 223 -12.23 -5.41 5.66
N VAL A 224 -11.27 -5.04 4.81
CA VAL A 224 -11.41 -3.92 3.86
C VAL A 224 -12.54 -4.21 2.87
N ILE A 225 -12.50 -5.39 2.23
CA ILE A 225 -13.56 -5.80 1.29
C ILE A 225 -14.88 -6.03 2.00
N LYS A 226 -14.87 -6.59 3.24
CA LYS A 226 -16.08 -6.71 4.06
C LYS A 226 -16.73 -5.35 4.32
N ALA A 227 -15.95 -4.36 4.75
CA ALA A 227 -16.45 -3.02 5.04
C ALA A 227 -17.06 -2.36 3.79
N ILE A 228 -16.39 -2.42 2.63
CA ILE A 228 -16.94 -1.88 1.38
C ILE A 228 -18.19 -2.65 0.92
N SER A 229 -18.23 -3.97 1.13
CA SER A 229 -19.41 -4.78 0.80
C SER A 229 -20.63 -4.44 1.65
N THR A 230 -20.45 -3.96 2.88
CA THR A 230 -21.56 -3.62 3.79
C THR A 230 -21.90 -2.13 3.74
N HIS A 231 -20.91 -1.26 3.56
CA HIS A 231 -21.03 0.20 3.71
C HIS A 231 -20.55 0.98 2.47
N GLY A 232 -20.48 0.35 1.29
CA GLY A 232 -19.92 0.97 0.08
C GLY A 232 -20.54 2.32 -0.28
N MET A 233 -21.86 2.47 -0.16
CA MET A 233 -22.54 3.74 -0.46
C MET A 233 -22.20 4.87 0.51
N THR A 234 -21.76 4.54 1.74
CA THR A 234 -21.33 5.51 2.75
C THR A 234 -19.92 6.00 2.47
N TYR A 235 -19.04 5.13 1.97
CA TYR A 235 -17.62 5.41 1.78
C TYR A 235 -17.25 5.45 0.29
N LYS A 236 -17.96 6.26 -0.49
CA LYS A 236 -17.77 6.38 -1.95
C LYS A 236 -16.47 7.11 -2.31
N THR A 237 -16.01 8.02 -1.44
CA THR A 237 -14.83 8.86 -1.68
C THR A 237 -13.56 8.01 -1.79
N PHE A 238 -13.51 6.88 -1.08
CA PHE A 238 -12.44 5.90 -1.22
C PHE A 238 -12.30 5.40 -2.67
N GLY A 239 -13.41 5.05 -3.33
CA GLY A 239 -13.44 4.63 -4.73
C GLY A 239 -12.92 5.72 -5.68
N CYS A 240 -13.40 6.95 -5.52
CA CYS A 240 -12.90 8.10 -6.31
C CYS A 240 -11.39 8.29 -6.15
N ASN A 241 -10.90 8.20 -4.91
CA ASN A 241 -9.48 8.34 -4.62
C ASN A 241 -8.63 7.19 -5.19
N LEU A 242 -9.13 5.96 -5.25
CA LEU A 242 -8.42 4.86 -5.93
C LEU A 242 -8.16 5.18 -7.41
N ILE A 243 -9.15 5.77 -8.10
CA ILE A 243 -9.02 6.14 -9.52
C ILE A 243 -8.05 7.33 -9.67
N LEU A 244 -8.21 8.34 -8.81
CA LEU A 244 -7.33 9.52 -8.81
C LEU A 244 -5.86 9.13 -8.60
N LEU A 245 -5.60 8.28 -7.60
CA LEU A 245 -4.26 7.79 -7.30
C LEU A 245 -3.73 6.91 -8.42
N LEU A 246 -4.52 5.99 -8.99
CA LEU A 246 -4.06 5.17 -10.12
C LEU A 246 -3.66 6.00 -11.35
N ASN A 247 -4.28 7.17 -11.53
CA ASN A 247 -3.99 8.10 -12.61
C ASN A 247 -2.73 8.95 -12.37
N ARG A 248 -2.39 9.25 -11.09
CA ARG A 248 -1.28 10.13 -10.72
C ARG A 248 -0.04 9.39 -10.22
N GLU A 249 -0.22 8.18 -9.69
CA GLU A 249 0.83 7.41 -9.04
C GLU A 249 1.86 6.93 -10.06
N SER A 250 3.13 7.11 -9.73
CA SER A 250 4.27 6.66 -10.54
C SER A 250 4.95 5.43 -9.94
N GLU A 251 4.77 5.21 -8.63
CA GLU A 251 5.36 4.08 -7.96
C GLU A 251 4.64 2.78 -8.33
N THR A 252 5.37 1.84 -8.93
CA THR A 252 4.83 0.54 -9.34
C THR A 252 4.21 -0.24 -8.19
N SER A 253 4.79 -0.18 -6.98
CA SER A 253 4.29 -0.95 -5.85
C SER A 253 2.91 -0.48 -5.39
N LEU A 254 2.68 0.83 -5.27
CA LEU A 254 1.39 1.40 -4.94
C LEU A 254 0.35 1.17 -6.04
N GLN A 255 0.73 1.29 -7.32
CA GLN A 255 -0.15 0.94 -8.43
C GLN A 255 -0.63 -0.51 -8.33
N LEU A 256 0.26 -1.45 -8.01
CA LEU A 256 -0.10 -2.86 -7.80
C LEU A 256 -1.04 -3.03 -6.61
N LEU A 257 -0.81 -2.35 -5.49
CA LEU A 257 -1.71 -2.39 -4.33
C LEU A 257 -3.12 -1.90 -4.68
N ILE A 258 -3.23 -0.77 -5.40
CA ILE A 258 -4.52 -0.23 -5.88
C ILE A 258 -5.21 -1.25 -6.78
N LEU A 259 -4.51 -1.79 -7.77
CA LEU A 259 -5.05 -2.77 -8.70
C LEU A 259 -5.55 -4.03 -8.01
N LYS A 260 -4.86 -4.50 -6.96
CA LYS A 260 -5.29 -5.67 -6.20
C LYS A 260 -6.56 -5.40 -5.38
N VAL A 261 -6.76 -4.19 -4.85
CA VAL A 261 -8.06 -3.82 -4.26
C VAL A 261 -9.15 -3.84 -5.31
N LEU A 262 -8.92 -3.18 -6.46
CA LEU A 262 -9.89 -3.15 -7.57
C LEU A 262 -10.25 -4.56 -8.05
N TYR A 263 -9.27 -5.44 -8.17
CA TYR A 263 -9.47 -6.85 -8.52
C TYR A 263 -10.47 -7.55 -7.58
N LEU A 264 -10.32 -7.34 -6.27
CA LEU A 264 -11.21 -7.95 -5.28
C LEU A 264 -12.60 -7.30 -5.27
N LEU A 265 -12.68 -5.98 -5.47
CA LEU A 265 -13.96 -5.27 -5.55
C LEU A 265 -14.81 -5.75 -6.73
N PHE A 266 -14.24 -5.82 -7.94
CA PHE A 266 -14.96 -6.33 -9.11
C PHE A 266 -15.10 -7.86 -9.13
N GLY A 267 -14.28 -8.58 -8.35
CA GLY A 267 -14.36 -10.03 -8.19
C GLY A 267 -15.51 -10.49 -7.28
N ASN A 268 -16.02 -9.61 -6.43
CA ASN A 268 -17.10 -9.92 -5.48
C ASN A 268 -18.44 -9.32 -5.97
N PRO A 269 -19.50 -10.14 -6.16
CA PRO A 269 -20.80 -9.65 -6.62
C PRO A 269 -21.40 -8.51 -5.78
N SER A 270 -21.15 -8.51 -4.47
CA SER A 270 -21.68 -7.48 -3.56
C SER A 270 -20.99 -6.12 -3.71
N THR A 271 -19.82 -6.06 -4.34
CA THR A 271 -19.03 -4.84 -4.55
C THR A 271 -18.79 -4.52 -6.02
N ALA A 272 -19.25 -5.36 -6.95
CA ALA A 272 -19.02 -5.19 -8.39
C ALA A 272 -19.63 -3.89 -8.96
N GLU A 273 -20.67 -3.36 -8.32
CA GLU A 273 -21.33 -2.10 -8.68
C GLU A 273 -20.98 -0.94 -7.73
N TYR A 274 -19.88 -1.05 -6.98
CA TYR A 274 -19.45 -0.03 -6.01
C TYR A 274 -19.14 1.34 -6.66
N PHE A 275 -18.56 1.33 -7.86
CA PHE A 275 -18.25 2.56 -8.59
C PHE A 275 -19.48 3.09 -9.32
N TYR A 276 -19.70 4.41 -9.31
CA TYR A 276 -20.66 5.03 -10.21
C TYR A 276 -20.23 4.84 -11.66
N THR A 277 -21.20 4.87 -12.59
CA THR A 277 -20.96 4.63 -14.02
C THR A 277 -19.95 5.61 -14.62
N ASN A 278 -19.98 6.87 -14.21
CA ASN A 278 -19.03 7.88 -14.66
C ASN A 278 -17.60 7.57 -14.21
N ASP A 279 -17.42 7.26 -12.93
CA ASP A 279 -16.12 6.91 -12.35
C ASP A 279 -15.59 5.61 -12.96
N LEU A 280 -16.47 4.65 -13.24
CA LEU A 280 -16.12 3.41 -13.92
C LEU A 280 -15.62 3.65 -15.35
N HIS A 281 -16.23 4.56 -16.10
CA HIS A 281 -15.73 4.95 -17.42
C HIS A 281 -14.33 5.59 -17.32
N VAL A 282 -14.12 6.48 -16.35
CA VAL A 282 -12.80 7.09 -16.10
C VAL A 282 -11.77 6.02 -15.74
N LEU A 283 -12.14 5.06 -14.87
CA LEU A 283 -11.25 3.95 -14.50
C LEU A 283 -10.85 3.12 -15.71
N VAL A 284 -11.79 2.79 -16.60
CA VAL A 284 -11.49 2.06 -17.83
C VAL A 284 -10.53 2.87 -18.71
N ASP A 285 -10.78 4.16 -18.90
CA ASP A 285 -9.89 5.03 -19.68
C ASP A 285 -8.47 5.08 -19.10
N VAL A 286 -8.34 5.19 -17.77
CA VAL A 286 -7.04 5.16 -17.08
C VAL A 286 -6.34 3.81 -17.30
N ILE A 287 -7.05 2.69 -17.15
CA ILE A 287 -6.48 1.35 -17.37
C ILE A 287 -6.00 1.19 -18.82
N LEU A 288 -6.81 1.61 -19.80
CA LEU A 288 -6.47 1.47 -21.22
C LEU A 288 -5.25 2.33 -21.59
N ARG A 289 -5.23 3.59 -21.16
CA ARG A 289 -4.09 4.47 -21.38
C ARG A 289 -2.82 3.90 -20.75
N ASN A 290 -2.87 3.54 -19.46
CA ASN A 290 -1.71 3.00 -18.75
C ASN A 290 -1.23 1.67 -19.37
N LEU A 291 -2.12 0.81 -19.87
CA LEU A 291 -1.72 -0.42 -20.56
C LEU A 291 -0.90 -0.17 -21.84
N ILE A 292 -1.21 0.89 -22.58
CA ILE A 292 -0.47 1.28 -23.79
C ILE A 292 0.88 1.92 -23.42
N ASP A 293 0.89 2.77 -22.39
CA ASP A 293 2.07 3.56 -22.03
C ASP A 293 3.16 2.74 -21.31
N LEU A 294 2.86 1.51 -20.85
CA LEU A 294 3.80 0.65 -20.14
C LEU A 294 4.92 0.11 -21.05
N PRO A 295 6.21 0.27 -20.67
CA PRO A 295 7.33 -0.23 -21.46
C PRO A 295 7.36 -1.76 -21.52
N HIS A 296 7.85 -2.32 -22.63
CA HIS A 296 7.87 -3.78 -22.85
C HIS A 296 9.07 -4.48 -22.17
N ASP A 297 10.09 -3.73 -21.78
CA ASP A 297 11.42 -4.30 -21.48
C ASP A 297 11.74 -4.41 -19.98
N SER A 298 10.77 -4.16 -19.09
CA SER A 298 10.96 -4.23 -17.63
C SER A 298 10.05 -5.25 -16.97
N ALA A 299 10.62 -6.08 -16.08
CA ALA A 299 9.87 -7.05 -15.29
C ALA A 299 8.77 -6.40 -14.43
N ALA A 300 9.04 -5.21 -13.86
CA ALA A 300 8.06 -4.45 -13.08
C ALA A 300 6.90 -3.96 -13.96
N ALA A 301 7.20 -3.48 -15.18
CA ALA A 301 6.18 -3.08 -16.15
C ALA A 301 5.35 -4.27 -16.65
N ASN A 302 5.96 -5.45 -16.80
CA ASN A 302 5.24 -6.68 -17.13
C ASN A 302 4.31 -7.12 -15.99
N ALA A 303 4.77 -7.05 -14.73
CA ALA A 303 3.93 -7.32 -13.57
C ALA A 303 2.72 -6.38 -13.49
N LEU A 304 2.92 -5.08 -13.75
CA LEU A 304 1.82 -4.11 -13.88
C LEU A 304 0.87 -4.47 -15.01
N ARG A 305 1.39 -4.72 -16.22
CA ARG A 305 0.58 -5.10 -17.39
C ARG A 305 -0.31 -6.31 -17.10
N HIS A 306 0.26 -7.34 -16.49
CA HIS A 306 -0.50 -8.54 -16.10
C HIS A 306 -1.57 -8.22 -15.07
N THR A 307 -1.28 -7.35 -14.12
CA THR A 307 -2.23 -6.99 -13.06
C THR A 307 -3.36 -6.12 -13.61
N TYR A 308 -3.07 -5.14 -14.48
CA TYR A 308 -4.09 -4.38 -15.20
C TYR A 308 -5.02 -5.28 -16.01
N LEU A 309 -4.48 -6.21 -16.81
CA LEU A 309 -5.30 -7.15 -17.57
C LEU A 309 -6.11 -8.09 -16.66
N ARG A 310 -5.57 -8.46 -15.49
CA ARG A 310 -6.30 -9.25 -14.50
C ARG A 310 -7.48 -8.51 -13.90
N VAL A 311 -7.34 -7.20 -13.65
CA VAL A 311 -8.41 -6.32 -13.15
C VAL A 311 -9.44 -6.00 -14.23
N LEU A 312 -8.98 -5.78 -15.47
CA LEU A 312 -9.84 -5.45 -16.60
C LEU A 312 -10.87 -6.55 -16.86
N HIS A 313 -10.49 -7.84 -16.74
CA HIS A 313 -11.42 -8.93 -17.00
C HIS A 313 -12.67 -8.92 -16.08
N PRO A 314 -12.56 -8.90 -14.74
CA PRO A 314 -13.70 -8.70 -13.85
C PRO A 314 -14.50 -7.42 -14.11
N ILE A 315 -13.85 -6.32 -14.48
CA ILE A 315 -14.56 -5.09 -14.89
C ILE A 315 -15.47 -5.39 -16.08
N LEU A 316 -14.94 -6.01 -17.13
CA LEU A 316 -15.72 -6.32 -18.34
C LEU A 316 -16.86 -7.32 -18.10
N LEU A 317 -16.71 -8.21 -17.10
CA LEU A 317 -17.64 -9.31 -16.85
C LEU A 317 -18.72 -8.98 -15.80
N HIS A 318 -18.36 -8.32 -14.71
CA HIS A 318 -19.23 -8.16 -13.54
C HIS A 318 -19.70 -6.72 -13.29
N SER A 319 -19.03 -5.72 -13.87
CA SER A 319 -19.41 -4.31 -13.65
C SER A 319 -20.59 -3.89 -14.53
N GLN A 320 -21.04 -2.65 -14.35
CA GLN A 320 -22.13 -2.05 -15.12
C GLN A 320 -21.82 -1.96 -16.63
N ILE A 321 -20.54 -1.93 -17.04
CA ILE A 321 -20.13 -1.90 -18.47
C ILE A 321 -20.52 -3.18 -19.23
N SER A 322 -20.70 -4.29 -18.50
CA SER A 322 -21.19 -5.54 -19.10
C SER A 322 -22.62 -5.41 -19.65
N ARG A 323 -23.37 -4.38 -19.24
CA ARG A 323 -24.74 -4.12 -19.66
C ARG A 323 -24.78 -3.13 -20.84
N PRO A 324 -25.68 -3.31 -21.83
CA PRO A 324 -25.87 -2.32 -22.89
C PRO A 324 -26.34 -0.95 -22.35
N PRO A 325 -25.92 0.18 -22.95
CA PRO A 325 -24.97 0.30 -24.05
C PRO A 325 -23.52 0.09 -23.59
N HIS A 326 -22.77 -0.75 -24.32
CA HIS A 326 -21.41 -1.10 -23.94
C HIS A 326 -20.44 0.06 -24.18
N TYR A 327 -19.73 0.45 -23.11
CA TYR A 327 -18.76 1.53 -23.17
C TYR A 327 -17.52 1.14 -24.00
N LYS A 328 -17.18 1.96 -25.00
CA LYS A 328 -15.93 1.88 -25.79
C LYS A 328 -15.55 0.49 -26.33
N ARG A 329 -16.54 -0.31 -26.75
CA ARG A 329 -16.35 -1.68 -27.25
C ARG A 329 -15.23 -1.81 -28.30
N ASP A 330 -15.26 -0.97 -29.33
CA ASP A 330 -14.31 -1.06 -30.45
C ASP A 330 -12.89 -0.64 -30.06
N GLU A 331 -12.76 0.38 -29.20
CA GLU A 331 -11.48 0.83 -28.66
C GLU A 331 -10.83 -0.24 -27.78
N LEU A 332 -11.63 -0.88 -26.91
CA LEU A 332 -11.20 -2.01 -26.08
C LEU A 332 -10.63 -3.15 -26.95
N LEU A 333 -11.37 -3.59 -27.96
CA LEU A 333 -10.93 -4.66 -28.87
C LEU A 333 -9.68 -4.27 -29.64
N ARG A 334 -9.60 -3.03 -30.13
CA ARG A 334 -8.44 -2.54 -30.88
C ARG A 334 -7.19 -2.55 -30.01
N LEU A 335 -7.29 -2.07 -28.77
CA LEU A 335 -6.17 -2.03 -27.82
C LEU A 335 -5.73 -3.43 -27.42
N LEU A 336 -6.67 -4.31 -27.06
CA LEU A 336 -6.37 -5.70 -26.70
C LEU A 336 -5.65 -6.43 -27.84
N ARG A 337 -6.08 -6.24 -29.09
CA ARG A 337 -5.38 -6.77 -30.26
C ARG A 337 -3.99 -6.17 -30.44
N LEU A 338 -3.86 -4.85 -30.23
CA LEU A 338 -2.58 -4.15 -30.31
C LEU A 338 -1.54 -4.79 -29.37
N LEU A 339 -1.92 -5.08 -28.12
CA LEU A 339 -1.04 -5.67 -27.10
C LEU A 339 -0.49 -7.06 -27.47
N VAL A 340 -1.19 -7.82 -28.32
CA VAL A 340 -0.74 -9.13 -28.80
C VAL A 340 0.02 -9.01 -30.12
N SER A 341 -0.33 -8.03 -30.96
CA SER A 341 0.30 -7.81 -32.26
C SER A 341 1.58 -6.97 -32.21
N SER A 342 1.86 -6.28 -31.10
CA SER A 342 3.00 -5.36 -30.96
C SER A 342 4.35 -6.07 -30.75
N GLY A 343 4.36 -7.40 -30.56
CA GLY A 343 5.60 -8.17 -30.44
C GLY A 343 6.32 -8.30 -31.77
N ASN A 344 7.63 -8.06 -31.76
CA ASN A 344 8.50 -8.31 -32.91
C ASN A 344 9.17 -9.69 -32.76
N HIS A 345 9.68 -10.27 -33.86
CA HIS A 345 10.35 -11.58 -33.86
C HIS A 345 11.52 -11.68 -32.85
N PHE A 346 12.15 -10.56 -32.49
CA PHE A 346 13.27 -10.49 -31.55
C PHE A 346 12.87 -10.16 -30.10
N ALA A 347 11.60 -9.82 -29.88
CA ALA A 347 11.00 -9.56 -28.56
C ALA A 347 9.52 -10.00 -28.63
N PRO A 348 9.26 -11.32 -28.61
CA PRO A 348 7.89 -11.83 -28.68
C PRO A 348 7.10 -11.37 -27.45
N VAL A 349 5.79 -11.19 -27.62
CA VAL A 349 4.91 -10.86 -26.49
C VAL A 349 4.91 -12.01 -25.51
N ASP A 350 5.01 -11.67 -24.22
CA ASP A 350 4.95 -12.65 -23.14
C ASP A 350 3.67 -13.51 -23.20
N GLU A 351 3.81 -14.82 -23.02
CA GLU A 351 2.72 -15.79 -23.08
C GLU A 351 1.63 -15.48 -22.06
N THR A 352 2.00 -14.96 -20.88
CA THR A 352 1.02 -14.57 -19.87
C THR A 352 0.18 -13.40 -20.34
N THR A 353 0.78 -12.40 -21.02
CA THR A 353 0.04 -11.30 -21.63
C THR A 353 -0.95 -11.81 -22.67
N VAL A 354 -0.52 -12.71 -23.57
CA VAL A 354 -1.41 -13.31 -24.59
C VAL A 354 -2.59 -14.03 -23.95
N ARG A 355 -2.33 -14.87 -22.94
CA ARG A 355 -3.38 -15.59 -22.20
C ARG A 355 -4.38 -14.65 -21.53
N LEU A 356 -3.90 -13.58 -20.89
CA LEU A 356 -4.74 -12.61 -20.20
C LEU A 356 -5.58 -11.77 -21.18
N VAL A 357 -5.00 -11.37 -22.31
CA VAL A 357 -5.74 -10.68 -23.38
C VAL A 357 -6.84 -11.58 -23.94
N ASN A 358 -6.53 -12.85 -24.25
CA ASN A 358 -7.52 -13.82 -24.73
C ASN A 358 -8.66 -14.02 -23.72
N ARG A 359 -8.36 -13.97 -22.43
CA ARG A 359 -9.38 -14.02 -21.38
C ARG A 359 -10.28 -12.78 -21.44
N CYS A 360 -9.73 -11.57 -21.58
CA CYS A 360 -10.52 -10.35 -21.73
C CYS A 360 -11.39 -10.35 -23.00
N THR A 361 -10.85 -10.79 -24.13
CA THR A 361 -11.60 -10.82 -25.39
C THR A 361 -12.69 -11.90 -25.41
N SER A 362 -12.58 -12.96 -24.60
CA SER A 362 -13.58 -14.04 -24.51
C SER A 362 -14.94 -13.62 -23.94
N VAL A 363 -15.06 -12.40 -23.39
CA VAL A 363 -16.31 -11.87 -22.83
C VAL A 363 -17.38 -11.75 -23.92
N GLU A 364 -18.60 -12.22 -23.63
CA GLU A 364 -19.69 -12.40 -24.59
C GLU A 364 -19.99 -11.13 -25.42
N TRP A 365 -20.08 -9.97 -24.78
CA TRP A 365 -20.40 -8.72 -25.46
C TRP A 365 -19.24 -8.10 -26.25
N LEU A 366 -18.02 -8.63 -26.12
CA LEU A 366 -16.86 -8.24 -26.93
C LEU A 366 -16.71 -9.13 -28.17
N GLN A 367 -17.33 -10.31 -28.19
CA GLN A 367 -17.29 -11.21 -29.34
C GLN A 367 -18.02 -10.60 -30.55
N PRO A 368 -17.51 -10.77 -31.78
CA PRO A 368 -18.21 -10.31 -32.97
C PRO A 368 -19.66 -10.81 -32.93
N ALA A 369 -20.62 -9.95 -33.26
CA ALA A 369 -21.99 -10.40 -33.43
C ALA A 369 -21.95 -11.55 -34.43
N ALA A 370 -22.32 -12.75 -33.99
CA ALA A 370 -22.25 -13.94 -34.81
C ALA A 370 -22.98 -13.60 -36.12
N ALA A 371 -22.26 -13.63 -37.24
CA ALA A 371 -22.88 -13.56 -38.55
C ALA A 371 -23.96 -14.63 -38.56
N GLU A 372 -25.21 -14.20 -38.78
CA GLU A 372 -26.41 -15.03 -38.74
C GLU A 372 -26.16 -16.33 -39.50
N SER A 373 -25.91 -17.39 -38.75
CA SER A 373 -25.86 -18.76 -39.24
C SER A 373 -27.19 -19.39 -38.82
N PRO A 374 -27.97 -19.97 -39.76
CA PRO A 374 -29.34 -20.35 -39.48
C PRO A 374 -29.40 -21.43 -38.40
N THR A 375 -30.29 -21.17 -37.46
CA THR A 375 -30.66 -21.96 -36.30
C THR A 375 -30.87 -23.44 -36.59
N ASN A 376 -30.27 -24.29 -35.75
CA ASN A 376 -30.88 -25.56 -35.36
C ASN A 376 -30.70 -25.72 -33.85
N GLY A 377 -31.83 -25.69 -33.14
CA GLY A 377 -31.89 -25.71 -31.69
C GLY A 377 -31.88 -27.12 -31.11
N ASN A 378 -31.20 -27.29 -29.98
CA ASN A 378 -31.75 -27.85 -28.74
C ASN A 378 -30.67 -27.87 -27.67
N GLY A 379 -30.96 -27.37 -26.46
CA GLY A 379 -30.04 -27.48 -25.34
C GLY A 379 -30.46 -26.65 -24.13
N SER A 380 -31.21 -27.29 -23.24
CA SER A 380 -31.61 -26.85 -21.90
C SER A 380 -30.55 -26.00 -21.18
N ARG A 381 -30.89 -24.74 -20.86
CA ARG A 381 -30.10 -23.86 -19.97
C ARG A 381 -30.50 -24.11 -18.52
N GLN A 382 -29.72 -24.90 -17.79
CA GLN A 382 -29.70 -24.85 -16.33
C GLN A 382 -28.74 -23.75 -15.89
N SER A 383 -29.25 -22.81 -15.10
CA SER A 383 -28.49 -21.69 -14.50
C SER A 383 -27.69 -22.18 -13.29
N PRO A 384 -26.37 -21.98 -13.20
CA PRO A 384 -25.61 -22.28 -12.00
C PRO A 384 -25.25 -20.99 -11.26
N VAL A 385 -26.17 -20.49 -10.42
CA VAL A 385 -25.93 -19.29 -9.58
C VAL A 385 -25.52 -19.64 -8.14
N GLU A 386 -25.57 -20.91 -7.70
CA GLU A 386 -25.42 -21.23 -6.27
C GLU A 386 -24.11 -21.94 -5.86
N GLN A 387 -23.17 -22.21 -6.77
CA GLN A 387 -21.87 -22.83 -6.43
C GLN A 387 -20.68 -21.85 -6.39
N LEU A 388 -20.90 -20.57 -6.68
CA LEU A 388 -19.84 -19.58 -6.94
C LEU A 388 -19.11 -19.04 -5.70
N ALA A 389 -19.72 -19.05 -4.51
CA ALA A 389 -19.16 -18.36 -3.35
C ALA A 389 -17.88 -19.00 -2.77
N MET A 390 -17.71 -20.32 -2.87
CA MET A 390 -16.45 -20.99 -2.49
C MET A 390 -15.45 -21.06 -3.65
N GLY A 391 -15.93 -21.19 -4.89
CA GLY A 391 -15.07 -21.26 -6.09
C GLY A 391 -14.41 -19.93 -6.46
N GLN A 392 -14.97 -18.78 -6.09
CA GLN A 392 -14.43 -17.45 -6.38
C GLN A 392 -13.06 -17.19 -5.71
N LYS A 393 -12.87 -17.66 -4.47
CA LYS A 393 -11.56 -17.57 -3.77
C LYS A 393 -10.50 -18.44 -4.45
N GLU A 394 -10.89 -19.62 -4.93
CA GLU A 394 -9.99 -20.52 -5.65
C GLU A 394 -9.70 -20.06 -7.09
N TYR A 395 -10.68 -19.41 -7.75
CA TYR A 395 -10.52 -18.79 -9.05
C TYR A 395 -9.58 -17.60 -8.99
N ALA A 396 -9.69 -16.77 -7.93
CA ALA A 396 -8.73 -15.70 -7.67
C ALA A 396 -7.30 -16.21 -7.54
N ARG A 397 -7.11 -17.35 -6.85
CA ARG A 397 -5.81 -18.03 -6.71
C ARG A 397 -5.21 -18.48 -8.05
N ARG A 398 -6.00 -19.08 -8.94
CA ARG A 398 -5.55 -19.52 -10.28
C ARG A 398 -5.34 -18.35 -11.23
N ALA A 399 -6.22 -17.34 -11.17
CA ALA A 399 -6.14 -16.14 -12.01
C ALA A 399 -4.92 -15.26 -11.70
N LEU A 400 -4.44 -15.27 -10.45
CA LEU A 400 -3.21 -14.60 -10.00
C LEU A 400 -1.93 -15.41 -10.26
N GLY A 401 -2.01 -16.64 -10.81
CA GLY A 401 -0.84 -17.45 -11.14
C GLY A 401 -0.19 -18.19 -9.95
N MET A 402 -0.85 -18.26 -8.80
CA MET A 402 -0.27 -18.79 -7.55
C MET A 402 -0.38 -20.32 -7.40
N THR A 403 -0.70 -21.04 -8.48
CA THR A 403 -0.68 -22.52 -8.51
C THR A 403 -0.29 -23.05 -9.88
N VAL A 404 1.01 -23.06 -10.15
CA VAL A 404 1.62 -23.98 -11.11
C VAL A 404 2.92 -24.48 -10.45
N GLN A 405 3.05 -25.79 -10.28
CA GLN A 405 4.31 -26.44 -9.91
C GLN A 405 5.35 -26.12 -11.00
N GLY A 406 6.07 -25.01 -10.85
CA GLY A 406 7.00 -24.46 -11.85
C GLY A 406 6.91 -22.94 -12.10
N GLY A 407 5.96 -22.22 -11.48
CA GLY A 407 5.72 -20.79 -11.73
C GLY A 407 6.47 -19.81 -10.84
N ASN A 408 7.76 -20.02 -10.56
CA ASN A 408 8.57 -19.11 -9.72
C ASN A 408 8.91 -17.76 -10.38
N GLU A 409 8.50 -17.50 -11.63
CA GLU A 409 8.92 -16.31 -12.37
C GLU A 409 7.90 -15.15 -12.39
N SER A 410 6.70 -15.31 -11.82
CA SER A 410 5.65 -14.26 -11.93
C SER A 410 4.81 -14.04 -10.67
N SER A 411 5.29 -14.51 -9.52
CA SER A 411 4.70 -14.27 -8.21
C SER A 411 5.48 -13.19 -7.46
N THR A 412 5.81 -12.08 -8.12
CA THR A 412 6.48 -10.98 -7.43
C THR A 412 5.49 -10.32 -6.47
N SER A 413 5.58 -10.74 -5.21
CA SER A 413 4.97 -10.05 -4.08
C SER A 413 5.43 -8.59 -4.09
N VAL A 414 4.63 -7.67 -3.56
CA VAL A 414 5.12 -6.29 -3.31
C VAL A 414 6.39 -6.32 -2.45
N LEU A 415 6.54 -7.33 -1.57
CA LEU A 415 7.79 -7.62 -0.85
C LEU A 415 8.99 -7.87 -1.78
N GLU A 416 8.82 -8.56 -2.91
CA GLU A 416 9.90 -8.85 -3.86
C GLU A 416 10.22 -7.65 -4.76
N ILE A 417 9.24 -6.78 -5.02
CA ILE A 417 9.41 -5.56 -5.83
C ILE A 417 9.98 -4.41 -4.99
N ALA A 418 9.69 -4.37 -3.68
CA ALA A 418 10.20 -3.35 -2.75
C ALA A 418 11.74 -3.36 -2.63
N GLY A 419 12.40 -4.50 -2.85
CA GLY A 419 13.86 -4.61 -2.93
C GLY A 419 14.49 -3.92 -4.17
N HIS A 420 13.66 -3.47 -5.11
CA HIS A 420 14.08 -2.78 -6.34
C HIS A 420 13.51 -1.35 -6.40
N THR A 421 13.71 -0.54 -5.36
CA THR A 421 13.51 0.91 -5.49
C THR A 421 14.77 1.55 -6.09
N ALA A 422 14.69 1.94 -7.36
CA ALA A 422 15.67 2.83 -7.97
C ALA A 422 15.55 4.23 -7.33
N GLN A 423 16.70 4.85 -7.07
CA GLN A 423 16.84 6.13 -6.40
C GLN A 423 15.96 7.23 -7.02
N PRO A 424 15.31 8.09 -6.21
CA PRO A 424 14.63 9.27 -6.72
C PRO A 424 15.68 10.28 -7.21
N GLY A 425 15.67 10.63 -8.51
CA GLY A 425 16.47 11.77 -9.01
C GLY A 425 17.06 11.71 -10.42
N VAL A 426 16.86 10.64 -11.21
CA VAL A 426 17.41 10.61 -12.58
C VAL A 426 16.39 11.18 -13.57
N GLN A 427 16.54 12.46 -13.90
CA GLN A 427 15.89 13.05 -15.08
C GLN A 427 16.39 12.29 -16.33
N THR A 428 15.50 11.55 -16.99
CA THR A 428 15.79 10.99 -18.31
C THR A 428 15.90 12.12 -19.34
N PRO A 429 16.90 12.10 -20.24
CA PRO A 429 17.09 13.16 -21.21
C PRO A 429 15.94 13.16 -22.23
N SER A 430 15.27 14.31 -22.32
CA SER A 430 14.27 14.62 -23.36
C SER A 430 14.92 14.53 -24.74
N MET A 431 14.36 13.70 -25.62
CA MET A 431 14.70 13.64 -27.03
C MET A 431 14.29 14.96 -27.71
N THR A 432 15.23 15.89 -27.81
CA THR A 432 15.12 17.05 -28.69
C THR A 432 15.19 16.58 -30.14
N LYS A 433 14.12 16.86 -30.90
CA LYS A 433 14.08 16.80 -32.36
C LYS A 433 15.31 17.50 -32.95
N HIS A 434 16.18 16.75 -33.61
CA HIS A 434 17.11 17.33 -34.58
C HIS A 434 16.41 17.47 -35.93
N ALA A 435 16.16 18.73 -36.30
CA ALA A 435 15.88 19.11 -37.66
C ALA A 435 17.16 18.97 -38.51
N ARG A 436 17.07 18.23 -39.60
CA ARG A 436 17.76 18.51 -40.86
C ARG A 436 16.97 17.94 -42.02
#